data_AF-A0A8T0R1P4-F1
#
_entry.id   AF-A0A8T0R1P4-F1
#
_cell.length_a   1.000
_cell.length_b   1.000
_cell.length_c   1.000
_cell.angle_alpha   90.00
_cell.angle_beta   90.00
_cell.angle_gamma   90.00
#
_symmetry.space_group_name_H-M   'P 1'
#
loop_
_entity.id
_entity.type
_entity.pdbx_description
1 polymer ?
#
loop_
_entity_poly.entity_id
_entity_poly.type
_entity_poly.pdbx_seq_one_letter_code
_entity_poly.pdbx_strand_id
1 'polypeptide(L)'
;MLKPQTAWTASLPLFLLRRCSRSAPNPFPPGGRRLPCLPVCKRRMSTQAQPRFAPLPTEQSESQTDAGVAGYQFRLVSYNILAQVYVKSAFFPHSPSACLKWKSRSKAVLTELKSFDADLMCIQELDEYDTFYKKNMESSGYSSIYIQRSGDKRDGCGIFYKPKSAELVQKEGIHYNDLVEKYVPSDHVNSASPNNSSPEEDTNSKQHNNKRGDPNDPRVRLKRDCVGLLAAFKLSDPCDHILIVSNTHIYWDPEWIDVKLAQAKYLLSRVSQFEQLISNKFNCKPSVIIAGDFNSTPGDKVYNYLVSANLESTGEAPIKLRSLYAANGGEPEFTNYTPGFTGTLDYIFLSDGSSIKPTSLLRLPRGDSKEVQGGLPNFQHPSDHLPIGADFLVVSS
;
A
#
# COMPACT_ATOMS: atom_id res chain seq x y z
N MET A 1 -25.66 -35.90 8.63
CA MET A 1 -24.61 -36.23 9.62
C MET A 1 -23.37 -35.43 9.29
N LEU A 2 -23.20 -34.26 9.90
CA LEU A 2 -22.00 -33.42 9.83
C LEU A 2 -21.54 -33.20 11.27
N LYS A 3 -20.28 -33.53 11.57
CA LYS A 3 -19.64 -33.24 12.86
C LYS A 3 -18.97 -31.86 12.80
N PRO A 4 -19.10 -31.01 13.83
CA PRO A 4 -18.46 -29.70 13.86
C PRO A 4 -17.01 -29.79 14.36
N GLN A 5 -16.10 -29.04 13.73
CA GLN A 5 -14.72 -28.86 14.19
C GLN A 5 -14.62 -27.60 15.07
N THR A 6 -14.45 -27.88 16.37
CA THR A 6 -13.69 -27.18 17.42
C THR A 6 -13.17 -25.76 17.17
N ALA A 7 -13.71 -24.84 17.99
CA ALA A 7 -13.16 -23.53 18.31
C ALA A 7 -11.81 -23.63 19.06
N TRP A 8 -10.86 -22.75 18.73
CA TRP A 8 -9.63 -22.56 19.50
C TRP A 8 -9.67 -21.22 20.23
N THR A 9 -9.62 -21.30 21.55
CA THR A 9 -9.48 -20.19 22.50
C THR A 9 -7.99 -19.88 22.69
N ALA A 10 -7.54 -18.69 22.29
CA ALA A 10 -6.19 -18.23 22.57
C ALA A 10 -6.13 -17.65 24.00
N SER A 11 -5.53 -18.38 24.93
CA SER A 11 -5.14 -17.86 26.26
C SER A 11 -3.70 -17.35 26.22
N LEU A 12 -3.50 -16.09 26.63
CA LEU A 12 -2.18 -15.50 26.88
C LEU A 12 -1.44 -16.22 28.02
N PRO A 13 -0.10 -16.42 27.96
CA PRO A 13 0.66 -16.81 29.14
C PRO A 13 1.11 -15.57 29.93
N LEU A 14 0.58 -15.43 31.15
CA LEU A 14 1.22 -14.68 32.24
C LEU A 14 2.53 -15.39 32.62
N PHE A 15 3.67 -14.71 32.51
CA PHE A 15 4.91 -15.17 33.17
C PHE A 15 5.07 -14.50 34.53
N LEU A 16 4.87 -15.30 35.59
CA LEU A 16 5.27 -14.96 36.95
C LEU A 16 6.79 -14.89 37.07
N LEU A 17 7.28 -13.77 37.60
CA LEU A 17 8.60 -13.64 38.20
C LEU A 17 8.77 -14.65 39.35
N ARG A 18 9.69 -15.60 39.22
CA ARG A 18 10.28 -16.31 40.36
C ARG A 18 11.77 -15.98 40.46
N ARG A 19 12.11 -15.24 41.51
CA ARG A 19 13.47 -15.13 42.06
C ARG A 19 13.95 -16.52 42.46
N CYS A 20 15.14 -16.91 42.03
CA CYS A 20 15.95 -17.92 42.70
C CYS A 20 17.36 -17.39 42.88
N SER A 21 17.71 -17.20 44.14
CA SER A 21 19.06 -17.02 44.65
C SER A 21 19.77 -18.37 44.68
N ARG A 22 21.06 -18.40 44.32
CA ARG A 22 22.10 -19.26 44.92
C ARG A 22 23.50 -18.97 44.33
N SER A 23 24.35 -18.44 45.19
CA SER A 23 25.77 -18.78 45.45
C SER A 23 26.64 -19.31 44.30
N ALA A 24 27.65 -18.51 43.95
CA ALA A 24 28.86 -18.91 43.20
C ALA A 24 29.85 -19.69 44.09
N PRO A 25 30.72 -20.52 43.47
CA PRO A 25 32.15 -20.21 43.54
C PRO A 25 32.92 -20.41 42.22
N ASN A 26 33.93 -19.56 42.02
CA ASN A 26 35.01 -19.71 41.03
C ASN A 26 35.86 -20.97 41.33
N PRO A 27 36.46 -21.62 40.30
CA PRO A 27 37.86 -21.28 39.98
C PRO A 27 38.20 -21.32 38.47
N PHE A 28 39.06 -20.39 38.05
CA PHE A 28 39.77 -20.44 36.76
C PHE A 28 40.92 -21.46 36.80
N PRO A 29 41.27 -22.09 35.67
CA PRO A 29 42.65 -22.37 35.32
C PRO A 29 43.12 -21.49 34.13
N PRO A 30 44.40 -21.08 34.08
CA PRO A 30 44.92 -20.21 33.04
C PRO A 30 45.42 -21.03 31.84
N GLY A 31 45.05 -20.64 30.62
CA GLY A 31 45.67 -21.18 29.40
C GLY A 31 44.70 -21.49 28.28
N GLY A 32 44.24 -20.45 27.58
CA GLY A 32 43.45 -20.62 26.36
C GLY A 32 43.62 -19.38 25.48
N ARG A 33 44.22 -19.56 24.31
CA ARG A 33 44.52 -18.49 23.33
C ARG A 33 43.26 -17.66 23.04
N ARG A 34 43.39 -16.33 23.12
CA ARG A 34 42.34 -15.41 22.64
C ARG A 34 42.09 -15.69 21.16
N LEU A 35 40.90 -16.17 20.84
CA LEU A 35 40.39 -16.11 19.47
C LEU A 35 40.33 -14.63 19.06
N PRO A 36 40.85 -14.25 17.87
CA PRO A 36 40.76 -12.87 17.43
C PRO A 36 39.28 -12.51 17.23
N CYS A 37 38.83 -11.45 17.91
CA CYS A 37 37.57 -10.79 17.57
C CYS A 37 37.68 -10.32 16.12
N LEU A 38 37.07 -11.06 15.20
CA LEU A 38 36.85 -10.58 13.84
C LEU A 38 36.01 -9.31 13.94
N PRO A 39 36.40 -8.21 13.28
CA PRO A 39 35.59 -7.02 13.25
C PRO A 39 34.23 -7.41 12.66
N VAL A 40 33.13 -7.04 13.35
CA VAL A 40 31.78 -7.12 12.80
C VAL A 40 31.81 -6.32 11.50
N CYS A 41 31.94 -7.03 10.38
CA CYS A 41 31.93 -6.44 9.06
C CYS A 41 30.57 -5.77 8.91
N LYS A 42 30.53 -4.43 9.02
CA LYS A 42 29.33 -3.63 8.82
C LYS A 42 28.93 -3.78 7.36
N ARG A 43 28.21 -4.86 7.02
CA ARG A 43 27.56 -5.00 5.71
C ARG A 43 26.68 -3.78 5.53
N ARG A 44 27.04 -2.91 4.59
CA ARG A 44 26.18 -1.80 4.17
C ARG A 44 24.99 -2.40 3.44
N MET A 45 23.83 -1.76 3.58
CA MET A 45 22.71 -2.08 2.71
C MET A 45 23.15 -1.87 1.26
N SER A 46 22.95 -2.90 0.45
CA SER A 46 23.20 -2.85 -0.98
C SER A 46 21.85 -3.00 -1.63
N THR A 47 21.32 -1.91 -2.16
CA THR A 47 20.17 -2.00 -3.07
C THR A 47 20.55 -2.87 -4.26
N GLN A 48 19.58 -3.59 -4.83
CA GLN A 48 19.77 -4.48 -5.98
C GLN A 48 20.50 -3.78 -7.15
N ALA A 49 21.16 -4.58 -7.99
CA ALA A 49 21.49 -4.15 -9.35
C ALA A 49 20.18 -3.80 -10.07
N GLN A 50 20.15 -2.65 -10.76
CA GLN A 50 19.10 -2.11 -11.65
C GLN A 50 17.79 -2.95 -11.73
N PRO A 51 16.63 -2.40 -11.30
CA PRO A 51 15.33 -3.09 -11.35
C PRO A 51 15.06 -3.73 -12.72
N ARG A 52 14.67 -5.01 -12.72
CA ARG A 52 14.49 -5.78 -13.97
C ARG A 52 13.04 -5.78 -14.41
N PHE A 53 12.74 -5.03 -15.46
CA PHE A 53 11.47 -5.10 -16.17
C PHE A 53 11.52 -6.20 -17.24
N ALA A 54 10.60 -7.16 -17.17
CA ALA A 54 10.49 -8.28 -18.10
C ALA A 54 9.49 -7.94 -19.20
N PRO A 55 9.86 -7.99 -20.49
CA PRO A 55 8.92 -7.81 -21.58
C PRO A 55 7.77 -8.80 -21.52
N LEU A 56 6.56 -8.33 -21.80
CA LEU A 56 5.39 -9.17 -21.98
C LEU A 56 5.37 -9.75 -23.41
N PRO A 57 4.85 -10.97 -23.62
CA PRO A 57 4.68 -11.51 -24.96
C PRO A 57 3.78 -10.57 -25.78
N THR A 58 4.29 -10.09 -26.92
CA THR A 58 3.48 -9.37 -27.90
C THR A 58 2.60 -10.41 -28.59
N GLU A 59 1.26 -10.25 -28.57
CA GLU A 59 0.41 -11.08 -29.42
C GLU A 59 0.88 -10.90 -30.87
N GLN A 60 1.39 -11.98 -31.45
CA GLN A 60 1.82 -12.02 -32.84
C GLN A 60 0.58 -11.86 -33.71
N SER A 61 0.32 -10.66 -34.23
CA SER A 61 -0.29 -10.56 -35.55
C SER A 61 0.83 -10.74 -36.57
N GLU A 62 0.97 -11.97 -37.07
CA GLU A 62 1.70 -12.22 -38.31
C GLU A 62 1.02 -11.46 -39.45
N SER A 63 1.53 -10.27 -39.78
CA SER A 63 1.61 -9.77 -41.15
C SER A 63 2.25 -8.39 -41.18
N GLN A 64 3.37 -8.33 -41.89
CA GLN A 64 3.87 -7.20 -42.68
C GLN A 64 4.30 -5.92 -41.95
N THR A 65 5.62 -5.74 -41.95
CA THR A 65 6.32 -4.48 -42.24
C THR A 65 5.48 -3.20 -42.19
N ASP A 66 5.58 -2.46 -41.09
CA ASP A 66 5.78 -1.01 -41.23
C ASP A 66 6.67 -0.47 -40.10
N ALA A 67 7.61 0.38 -40.49
CA ALA A 67 8.42 1.11 -39.55
C ALA A 67 7.58 2.24 -38.94
N GLY A 68 7.54 2.32 -37.60
CA GLY A 68 7.36 3.60 -36.92
C GLY A 68 5.95 4.11 -36.69
N VAL A 69 5.17 3.44 -35.83
CA VAL A 69 4.31 4.18 -34.89
C VAL A 69 4.95 4.07 -33.52
N ALA A 70 5.90 4.96 -33.24
CA ALA A 70 6.50 5.10 -31.92
C ALA A 70 5.45 5.68 -30.96
N GLY A 71 4.62 4.81 -30.39
CA GLY A 71 3.68 5.20 -29.33
C GLY A 71 4.45 5.69 -28.10
N TYR A 72 3.88 6.65 -27.38
CA TYR A 72 4.48 7.19 -26.17
C TYR A 72 4.58 6.09 -25.10
N GLN A 73 5.73 5.97 -24.46
CA GLN A 73 5.96 5.01 -23.39
C GLN A 73 6.18 5.71 -22.06
N PHE A 74 5.65 5.14 -20.99
CA PHE A 74 5.90 5.61 -19.64
C PHE A 74 6.00 4.44 -18.67
N ARG A 75 6.76 4.65 -17.59
CA ARG A 75 6.90 3.69 -16.49
C ARG A 75 6.14 4.14 -15.27
N LEU A 76 5.39 3.21 -14.67
CA LEU A 76 4.73 3.41 -13.38
C LEU A 76 5.18 2.35 -12.36
N VAL A 77 5.46 2.79 -11.14
CA VAL A 77 5.79 1.93 -9.98
C VAL A 77 4.87 2.26 -8.82
N SER A 78 4.47 1.24 -8.06
CA SER A 78 3.82 1.37 -6.75
C SER A 78 4.68 0.73 -5.68
N TYR A 79 4.85 1.40 -4.53
CA TYR A 79 5.68 0.88 -3.46
C TYR A 79 5.31 1.40 -2.07
N ASN A 80 4.95 0.49 -1.16
CA ASN A 80 4.90 0.77 0.27
C ASN A 80 6.31 0.75 0.85
N ILE A 81 6.81 1.90 1.31
CA ILE A 81 8.21 2.06 1.72
C ILE A 81 8.46 1.80 3.22
N LEU A 82 7.45 1.35 3.96
CA LEU A 82 7.46 1.14 5.40
C LEU A 82 7.82 2.44 6.17
N ALA A 83 6.86 3.11 6.76
CA ALA A 83 7.13 4.36 7.47
C ALA A 83 8.03 4.10 8.68
N GLN A 84 8.99 4.99 8.94
CA GLN A 84 9.91 4.84 10.07
C GLN A 84 9.19 4.81 11.41
N VAL A 85 8.03 5.46 11.52
CA VAL A 85 7.19 5.41 12.73
C VAL A 85 6.69 3.98 13.06
N TYR A 86 6.59 3.09 12.08
CA TYR A 86 6.16 1.70 12.27
C TYR A 86 7.32 0.71 12.45
N VAL A 87 8.54 1.14 12.16
CA VAL A 87 9.74 0.32 12.35
C VAL A 87 10.08 0.17 13.84
N LYS A 88 9.72 -0.99 14.39
CA LYS A 88 10.06 -1.39 15.77
C LYS A 88 10.79 -2.73 15.73
N SER A 89 11.89 -2.86 16.47
CA SER A 89 12.65 -4.12 16.53
C SER A 89 11.83 -5.32 17.03
N ALA A 90 10.76 -5.07 17.81
CA ALA A 90 9.82 -6.11 18.23
C ALA A 90 8.96 -6.65 17.08
N PHE A 91 8.66 -5.83 16.06
CA PHE A 91 7.90 -6.24 14.87
C PHE A 91 8.80 -6.87 13.80
N PHE A 92 10.08 -6.51 13.80
CA PHE A 92 11.08 -7.02 12.85
C PHE A 92 12.29 -7.67 13.57
N PRO A 93 12.08 -8.72 14.39
CA PRO A 93 13.16 -9.34 15.14
C PRO A 93 14.16 -10.11 14.25
N HIS A 94 13.74 -10.53 13.06
CA HIS A 94 14.57 -11.17 12.03
C HIS A 94 15.48 -10.18 11.30
N SER A 95 15.09 -8.92 11.23
CA SER A 95 15.78 -7.91 10.43
C SER A 95 17.08 -7.44 11.11
N PRO A 96 18.18 -7.30 10.35
CA PRO A 96 19.40 -6.68 10.86
C PRO A 96 19.14 -5.27 11.37
N SER A 97 19.69 -4.90 12.53
CA SER A 97 19.45 -3.59 13.15
C SER A 97 19.82 -2.39 12.26
N ALA A 98 20.77 -2.56 11.33
CA ALA A 98 21.14 -1.53 10.36
C ALA A 98 19.99 -1.22 9.37
N CYS A 99 19.19 -2.23 9.03
CA CYS A 99 18.06 -2.14 8.11
C CYS A 99 16.85 -1.48 8.75
N LEU A 100 16.80 -1.34 10.08
CA LEU A 100 15.69 -0.71 10.82
C LEU A 100 15.95 0.76 11.17
N LYS A 101 17.20 1.22 11.05
CA LYS A 101 17.60 2.58 11.42
C LYS A 101 17.32 3.55 10.29
N TRP A 102 16.54 4.60 10.58
CA TRP A 102 16.22 5.69 9.66
C TRP A 102 17.38 6.12 8.76
N LYS A 103 18.51 6.52 9.36
CA LYS A 103 19.68 7.04 8.64
C LYS A 103 20.21 6.12 7.53
N SER A 104 20.13 4.79 7.74
CA SER A 104 20.58 3.80 6.76
C SER A 104 19.46 3.45 5.79
N ARG A 105 18.27 3.16 6.33
CA ARG A 105 17.12 2.70 5.56
C ARG A 105 16.60 3.76 4.60
N SER A 106 16.45 5.02 5.02
CA SER A 106 15.97 6.10 4.17
C SER A 106 16.87 6.35 2.96
N LYS A 107 18.19 6.16 3.11
CA LYS A 107 19.13 6.22 1.99
C LYS A 107 18.99 5.05 1.03
N ALA A 108 18.72 3.85 1.56
CA ALA A 108 18.47 2.67 0.74
C ALA A 108 17.14 2.82 -0.03
N VAL A 109 16.05 3.20 0.64
CA VAL A 109 14.77 3.53 -0.01
C VAL A 109 14.98 4.59 -1.09
N LEU A 110 15.64 5.71 -0.78
CA LEU A 110 15.89 6.76 -1.76
C LEU A 110 16.71 6.28 -2.96
N THR A 111 17.69 5.40 -2.74
CA THR A 111 18.51 4.82 -3.83
C THR A 111 17.65 3.93 -4.70
N GLU A 112 16.79 3.11 -4.10
CA GLU A 112 15.86 2.23 -4.80
C GLU A 112 14.82 3.03 -5.62
N LEU A 113 14.19 4.04 -5.02
CA LEU A 113 13.25 4.95 -5.70
C LEU A 113 13.87 5.59 -6.94
N LYS A 114 15.13 6.07 -6.84
CA LYS A 114 15.86 6.64 -7.99
C LYS A 114 16.22 5.60 -9.04
N SER A 115 16.46 4.35 -8.62
CA SER A 115 16.89 3.28 -9.52
C SER A 115 15.79 2.80 -10.47
N PHE A 116 14.51 3.00 -10.13
CA PHE A 116 13.40 2.63 -11.01
C PHE A 116 13.36 3.49 -12.28
N ASP A 117 13.86 4.72 -12.20
CA ASP A 117 13.76 5.73 -13.26
C ASP A 117 12.33 5.89 -13.81
N ALA A 118 11.32 5.66 -12.94
CA ALA A 118 9.92 5.67 -13.32
C ALA A 118 9.43 7.08 -13.66
N ASP A 119 8.47 7.20 -14.57
CA ASP A 119 7.83 8.47 -14.90
C ASP A 119 6.80 8.88 -13.85
N LEU A 120 6.11 7.90 -13.26
CA LEU A 120 5.19 8.07 -12.14
C LEU A 120 5.46 7.01 -11.04
N MET A 121 5.44 7.43 -9.78
CA MET A 121 5.62 6.53 -8.63
C MET A 121 4.57 6.79 -7.56
N CYS A 122 3.74 5.79 -7.26
CA CYS A 122 2.77 5.77 -6.18
C CYS A 122 3.42 5.21 -4.92
N ILE A 123 3.62 6.05 -3.90
CA ILE A 123 4.29 5.66 -2.66
C ILE A 123 3.31 5.65 -1.50
N GLN A 124 3.28 4.55 -0.75
CA GLN A 124 2.52 4.42 0.50
C GLN A 124 3.47 4.42 1.70
N GLU A 125 2.93 4.71 2.88
CA GLU A 125 3.69 4.86 4.12
C GLU A 125 4.85 5.88 4.02
N LEU A 126 4.60 6.96 3.27
CA LEU A 126 5.56 8.02 3.07
C LEU A 126 5.56 8.98 4.28
N ASP A 127 6.49 8.76 5.20
CA ASP A 127 6.85 9.72 6.25
C ASP A 127 8.06 10.57 5.85
N GLU A 128 8.35 11.63 6.62
CA GLU A 128 9.48 12.55 6.36
C GLU A 128 9.47 13.11 4.92
N TYR A 129 8.27 13.36 4.38
CA TYR A 129 8.07 13.85 3.02
C TYR A 129 8.77 15.20 2.80
N ASP A 130 8.42 16.23 3.58
CA ASP A 130 8.98 17.59 3.41
C ASP A 130 10.44 17.70 3.84
N THR A 131 10.85 16.91 4.83
CA THR A 131 12.19 16.97 5.44
C THR A 131 13.23 16.16 4.68
N PHE A 132 12.84 15.08 4.01
CA PHE A 132 13.77 14.17 3.34
C PHE A 132 13.38 13.88 1.90
N TYR A 133 12.25 13.23 1.62
CA TYR A 133 12.00 12.65 0.30
C TYR A 133 11.75 13.70 -0.79
N LYS A 134 10.97 14.75 -0.52
CA LYS A 134 10.60 15.77 -1.51
C LYS A 134 11.81 16.39 -2.19
N LYS A 135 12.70 17.04 -1.43
CA LYS A 135 13.90 17.71 -1.97
C LYS A 135 14.88 16.75 -2.65
N ASN A 136 15.03 15.53 -2.11
CA ASN A 136 15.96 14.53 -2.67
C ASN A 136 15.44 13.91 -3.99
N MET A 137 14.13 13.84 -4.17
CA MET A 137 13.51 13.42 -5.43
C MET A 137 13.45 14.58 -6.43
N GLU A 138 13.18 15.81 -5.98
CA GLU A 138 13.29 17.03 -6.80
C GLU A 138 14.68 17.19 -7.41
N SER A 139 15.74 16.95 -6.64
CA SER A 139 17.12 16.96 -7.15
C SER A 139 17.40 15.88 -8.21
N SER A 140 16.48 14.94 -8.39
CA SER A 140 16.54 13.85 -9.37
C SER A 140 15.53 14.03 -10.51
N GLY A 141 14.94 15.23 -10.64
CA GLY A 141 14.05 15.60 -11.75
C GLY A 141 12.57 15.30 -11.52
N TYR A 142 12.15 14.98 -10.30
CA TYR A 142 10.75 14.72 -9.96
C TYR A 142 10.06 15.95 -9.39
N SER A 143 8.76 16.07 -9.66
CA SER A 143 7.82 16.82 -8.83
C SER A 143 6.97 15.82 -8.03
N SER A 144 6.23 16.30 -7.04
CA SER A 144 5.40 15.42 -6.23
C SER A 144 4.16 16.07 -5.64
N ILE A 145 3.16 15.23 -5.40
CA ILE A 145 2.01 15.53 -4.55
C ILE A 145 1.97 14.55 -3.38
N TYR A 146 1.43 14.99 -2.26
CA TYR A 146 1.40 14.24 -1.02
C TYR A 146 0.13 14.54 -0.24
N ILE A 147 -0.39 13.52 0.44
CA ILE A 147 -1.43 13.62 1.45
C ILE A 147 -0.98 12.87 2.69
N GLN A 148 -0.92 13.57 3.82
CA GLN A 148 -0.67 12.94 5.11
C GLN A 148 -1.96 12.29 5.61
N ARG A 149 -1.84 11.14 6.26
CA ARG A 149 -2.95 10.55 7.01
C ARG A 149 -3.42 11.50 8.12
N SER A 150 -4.71 11.53 8.37
CA SER A 150 -5.29 12.34 9.44
C SER A 150 -4.93 11.80 10.83
N GLY A 151 -5.26 12.57 11.88
CA GLY A 151 -4.93 12.24 13.26
C GLY A 151 -3.44 12.40 13.57
N ASP A 152 -2.93 11.63 14.53
CA ASP A 152 -1.52 11.69 14.96
C ASP A 152 -0.57 10.89 14.05
N LYS A 153 -1.02 10.54 12.84
CA LYS A 153 -0.24 9.76 11.87
C LYS A 153 0.75 10.67 11.15
N ARG A 154 1.99 10.18 10.98
CA ARG A 154 3.09 10.93 10.34
C ARG A 154 3.39 10.46 8.92
N ASP A 155 2.80 9.35 8.52
CA ASP A 155 2.89 8.77 7.20
C ASP A 155 1.71 9.22 6.31
N GLY A 156 1.84 8.96 5.02
CA GLY A 156 0.85 9.34 4.03
C GLY A 156 1.06 8.62 2.70
N CYS A 157 0.33 9.09 1.69
CA CYS A 157 0.49 8.65 0.31
C CYS A 157 1.07 9.79 -0.52
N GLY A 158 1.99 9.47 -1.44
CA GLY A 158 2.58 10.42 -2.37
C GLY A 158 2.55 9.91 -3.80
N ILE A 159 2.52 10.83 -4.77
CA ILE A 159 2.78 10.52 -6.18
C ILE A 159 3.96 11.40 -6.61
N PHE A 160 5.10 10.77 -6.92
CA PHE A 160 6.22 11.42 -7.57
C PHE A 160 6.10 11.24 -9.08
N TYR A 161 6.36 12.29 -9.85
CA TYR A 161 6.26 12.25 -11.29
C TYR A 161 7.33 13.11 -11.96
N LYS A 162 7.80 12.72 -13.15
CA LYS A 162 8.73 13.52 -13.96
C LYS A 162 7.94 14.59 -14.73
N PRO A 163 8.13 15.90 -14.49
CA PRO A 163 7.40 16.95 -15.20
C PRO A 163 7.63 16.95 -16.71
N LYS A 164 8.76 16.39 -17.16
CA LYS A 164 9.08 16.22 -18.59
C LYS A 164 8.30 15.09 -19.28
N SER A 165 7.70 14.19 -18.50
CA SER A 165 6.96 13.03 -18.99
C SER A 165 5.45 13.17 -18.75
N ALA A 166 5.07 13.89 -17.69
CA ALA A 166 3.69 14.03 -17.26
C ALA A 166 3.47 15.39 -16.59
N GLU A 167 2.57 16.20 -17.14
CA GLU A 167 2.11 17.44 -16.54
C GLU A 167 0.92 17.16 -15.61
N LEU A 168 0.99 17.56 -14.35
CA LEU A 168 -0.13 17.44 -13.42
C LEU A 168 -1.19 18.52 -13.72
N VAL A 169 -2.39 18.11 -14.14
CA VAL A 169 -3.46 19.03 -14.57
C VAL A 169 -4.65 19.12 -13.59
N GLN A 170 -4.80 18.13 -12.71
CA GLN A 170 -5.79 18.14 -11.64
C GLN A 170 -5.37 17.16 -10.53
N LYS A 171 -5.72 17.46 -9.29
CA LYS A 171 -5.56 16.52 -8.17
C LYS A 171 -6.70 16.62 -7.17
N GLU A 172 -6.89 15.57 -6.39
CA GLU A 172 -7.83 15.50 -5.28
C GLU A 172 -7.31 14.54 -4.20
N GLY A 173 -7.60 14.83 -2.93
CA GLY A 173 -7.34 13.93 -1.81
C GLY A 173 -8.60 13.17 -1.41
N ILE A 174 -8.44 11.90 -1.07
CA ILE A 174 -9.50 11.06 -0.50
C ILE A 174 -9.21 10.91 1.00
N HIS A 175 -10.12 11.37 1.85
CA HIS A 175 -10.10 11.07 3.27
C HIS A 175 -11.17 10.01 3.57
N TYR A 176 -10.77 8.79 3.92
CA TYR A 176 -11.75 7.72 4.15
C TYR A 176 -12.61 7.94 5.39
N ASN A 177 -12.22 8.85 6.29
CA ASN A 177 -13.06 9.25 7.42
C ASN A 177 -14.36 9.97 6.98
N ASP A 178 -14.45 10.48 5.74
CA ASP A 178 -15.69 11.04 5.19
C ASP A 178 -16.83 10.00 5.19
N LEU A 179 -16.50 8.71 5.19
CA LEU A 179 -17.48 7.63 5.34
C LEU A 179 -18.25 7.70 6.65
N VAL A 180 -17.66 8.29 7.69
CA VAL A 180 -18.33 8.50 8.98
C VAL A 180 -19.43 9.54 8.85
N GLU A 181 -19.19 10.62 8.09
CA GLU A 181 -20.15 11.70 7.87
C GLU A 181 -21.29 11.27 6.95
N LYS A 182 -20.98 10.39 5.98
CA LYS A 182 -21.96 9.81 5.05
C LYS A 182 -22.79 8.68 5.64
N TYR A 183 -22.44 8.21 6.84
CA TYR A 183 -23.20 7.17 7.52
C TYR A 183 -24.51 7.74 8.07
N VAL A 184 -25.63 7.35 7.47
CA VAL A 184 -26.97 7.61 8.00
C VAL A 184 -27.42 6.36 8.77
N PRO A 185 -27.69 6.44 10.08
CA PRO A 185 -28.28 5.33 10.81
C PRO A 185 -29.61 4.92 10.19
N SER A 186 -29.80 3.64 9.92
CA SER A 186 -31.10 3.08 9.54
C SER A 186 -31.98 2.98 10.78
N ASP A 187 -32.47 4.10 11.30
CA ASP A 187 -33.43 4.11 12.39
C ASP A 187 -34.83 3.80 11.83
N HIS A 188 -35.25 2.53 11.88
CA HIS A 188 -36.65 2.15 12.07
C HIS A 188 -36.77 0.66 12.48
N VAL A 189 -36.66 0.37 13.79
CA VAL A 189 -37.55 -0.59 14.47
C VAL A 189 -37.80 -0.12 15.91
N ASN A 190 -38.99 0.46 16.12
CA ASN A 190 -39.77 0.57 17.36
C ASN A 190 -39.08 0.99 18.68
N SER A 191 -39.38 2.20 19.15
CA SER A 191 -39.95 2.44 20.50
C SER A 191 -40.49 3.86 20.65
N ALA A 192 -41.81 3.92 20.85
CA ALA A 192 -42.69 4.89 21.53
C ALA A 192 -42.31 6.39 21.72
N SER A 193 -43.38 7.20 21.58
CA SER A 193 -43.59 8.63 21.83
C SER A 193 -42.80 9.32 22.97
N PRO A 194 -42.63 10.66 22.88
CA PRO A 194 -41.91 11.44 23.88
C PRO A 194 -42.80 11.71 25.10
N ASN A 195 -42.40 11.22 26.27
CA ASN A 195 -42.91 11.71 27.55
C ASN A 195 -41.79 12.36 28.35
N ASN A 196 -42.03 13.62 28.72
CA ASN A 196 -41.24 14.42 29.64
C ASN A 196 -41.18 13.79 31.04
N SER A 197 -39.98 13.69 31.63
CA SER A 197 -39.72 14.05 33.03
C SER A 197 -38.21 13.99 33.36
N SER A 198 -37.83 14.83 34.31
CA SER A 198 -36.52 15.40 34.64
C SER A 198 -35.58 14.45 35.42
N PRO A 199 -34.35 14.89 35.81
CA PRO A 199 -33.20 14.01 36.06
C PRO A 199 -33.07 13.57 37.51
N GLU A 200 -32.57 12.36 37.72
CA GLU A 200 -31.94 11.96 38.98
C GLU A 200 -30.49 11.53 38.71
N GLU A 201 -29.57 12.23 39.38
CA GLU A 201 -28.17 11.88 39.50
C GLU A 201 -28.06 10.57 40.28
N ASP A 202 -27.23 9.64 39.79
CA ASP A 202 -26.58 8.75 40.73
C ASP A 202 -25.16 8.38 40.31
N THR A 203 -24.35 8.22 41.35
CA THR A 203 -22.92 8.49 41.36
C THR A 203 -22.09 7.22 41.18
N ASN A 204 -20.90 7.43 40.60
CA ASN A 204 -19.67 6.70 40.90
C ASN A 204 -19.53 5.22 40.45
N SER A 205 -19.01 5.02 39.24
CA SER A 205 -18.07 3.91 39.00
C SER A 205 -16.93 4.31 38.06
N LYS A 206 -15.77 4.53 38.69
CA LYS A 206 -14.38 4.50 38.17
C LYS A 206 -14.22 4.41 36.65
N GLN A 207 -14.03 5.57 36.02
CA GLN A 207 -13.55 5.72 34.65
C GLN A 207 -12.18 5.06 34.47
N HIS A 208 -12.16 3.90 33.83
CA HIS A 208 -10.98 3.43 33.12
C HIS A 208 -10.91 4.19 31.79
N ASN A 209 -9.80 4.90 31.54
CA ASN A 209 -9.53 5.70 30.34
C ASN A 209 -9.43 4.84 29.07
N ASN A 210 -10.57 4.33 28.58
CA ASN A 210 -10.67 3.76 27.24
C ASN A 210 -11.08 4.87 26.26
N LYS A 211 -10.10 5.62 25.75
CA LYS A 211 -10.27 6.61 24.66
C LYS A 211 -10.72 5.99 23.31
N ARG A 212 -11.11 4.72 23.29
CA ARG A 212 -11.60 4.01 22.09
C ARG A 212 -13.06 3.67 22.36
N GLY A 213 -13.97 4.32 21.64
CA GLY A 213 -15.40 4.01 21.68
C GLY A 213 -15.68 2.57 21.25
N ASP A 214 -16.95 2.15 21.29
CA ASP A 214 -17.36 0.80 20.92
C ASP A 214 -16.99 0.49 19.45
N PRO A 215 -16.13 -0.52 19.17
CA PRO A 215 -15.79 -0.94 17.81
C PRO A 215 -16.97 -1.42 16.96
N ASN A 216 -18.12 -1.71 17.58
CA ASN A 216 -19.35 -2.06 16.89
C ASN A 216 -20.16 -0.84 16.46
N ASP A 217 -19.90 0.36 17.01
CA ASP A 217 -20.48 1.60 16.49
C ASP A 217 -19.88 1.88 15.10
N PRO A 218 -20.67 1.92 14.02
CA PRO A 218 -20.17 2.16 12.67
C PRO A 218 -19.34 3.44 12.54
N ARG A 219 -19.62 4.48 13.33
CA ARG A 219 -18.87 5.74 13.31
C ARG A 219 -17.46 5.56 13.89
N VAL A 220 -17.32 4.77 14.94
CA VAL A 220 -16.02 4.40 15.52
C VAL A 220 -15.31 3.39 14.61
N ARG A 221 -16.07 2.49 14.00
CA ARG A 221 -15.55 1.42 13.16
C ARG A 221 -14.92 1.98 11.87
N LEU A 222 -15.61 2.88 11.17
CA LEU A 222 -15.15 3.46 9.90
C LEU A 222 -14.02 4.48 10.06
N LYS A 223 -13.88 5.11 11.23
CA LYS A 223 -12.82 6.09 11.50
C LYS A 223 -11.44 5.43 11.62
N ARG A 224 -10.67 5.41 10.53
CA ARG A 224 -9.37 4.71 10.42
C ARG A 224 -8.23 5.55 9.86
N ASP A 225 -8.45 6.84 9.60
CA ASP A 225 -7.44 7.81 9.14
C ASP A 225 -6.65 7.34 7.91
N CYS A 226 -7.27 6.52 7.07
CA CYS A 226 -6.70 6.09 5.80
C CYS A 226 -6.92 7.22 4.78
N VAL A 227 -6.05 7.29 3.77
CA VAL A 227 -6.11 8.32 2.73
C VAL A 227 -5.80 7.75 1.35
N GLY A 228 -6.23 8.47 0.32
CA GLY A 228 -5.82 8.25 -1.06
C GLY A 228 -5.58 9.57 -1.80
N LEU A 229 -4.96 9.49 -2.96
CA LEU A 229 -4.74 10.59 -3.90
C LEU A 229 -5.32 10.23 -5.25
N LEU A 230 -5.99 11.18 -5.88
CA LEU A 230 -6.34 11.15 -7.29
C LEU A 230 -5.55 12.25 -8.00
N ALA A 231 -4.95 11.93 -9.13
CA ALA A 231 -4.24 12.90 -9.95
C ALA A 231 -4.48 12.61 -11.42
N ALA A 232 -4.84 13.66 -12.17
CA ALA A 232 -4.89 13.61 -13.62
C ALA A 232 -3.61 14.24 -14.17
N PHE A 233 -2.98 13.52 -15.08
CA PHE A 233 -1.77 13.92 -15.78
C PHE A 233 -2.06 14.02 -17.27
N LYS A 234 -1.56 15.08 -17.89
CA LYS A 234 -1.41 15.14 -19.34
C LYS A 234 -0.02 14.56 -19.67
N LEU A 235 0.01 13.43 -20.38
CA LEU A 235 1.28 12.84 -20.82
C LEU A 235 1.94 13.74 -21.88
N SER A 236 3.26 13.72 -21.94
CA SER A 236 4.00 14.57 -22.86
C SER A 236 3.95 14.07 -24.32
N ASP A 237 4.13 15.00 -25.26
CA ASP A 237 4.13 14.84 -26.73
C ASP A 237 4.90 13.59 -27.21
N PRO A 238 4.40 12.80 -28.20
CA PRO A 238 3.33 13.09 -29.16
C PRO A 238 1.89 12.84 -28.67
N CYS A 239 1.70 12.49 -27.40
CA CYS A 239 0.43 11.96 -26.92
C CYS A 239 -0.17 12.91 -25.87
N ASP A 240 -1.08 13.79 -26.30
CA ASP A 240 -1.92 14.65 -25.44
C ASP A 240 -2.92 13.85 -24.56
N HIS A 241 -2.59 12.60 -24.24
CA HIS A 241 -3.41 11.64 -23.53
C HIS A 241 -3.51 11.99 -22.05
N ILE A 242 -4.74 11.95 -21.53
CA ILE A 242 -5.00 12.17 -20.11
C ILE A 242 -4.98 10.83 -19.37
N LEU A 243 -4.10 10.74 -18.38
CA LEU A 243 -3.94 9.61 -17.48
C LEU A 243 -4.37 10.02 -16.06
N ILE A 244 -5.37 9.35 -15.52
CA ILE A 244 -5.71 9.42 -14.10
C ILE A 244 -4.93 8.34 -13.37
N VAL A 245 -4.19 8.74 -12.33
CA VAL A 245 -3.53 7.84 -11.39
C VAL A 245 -4.11 8.05 -10.01
N SER A 246 -4.56 6.95 -9.41
CA SER A 246 -4.95 6.88 -8.01
C SER A 246 -3.88 6.15 -7.20
N ASN A 247 -3.57 6.67 -6.01
CA ASN A 247 -2.70 6.03 -5.03
C ASN A 247 -3.43 5.93 -3.68
N THR A 248 -3.51 4.75 -3.08
CA THR A 248 -4.20 4.55 -1.79
C THR A 248 -3.45 3.62 -0.83
N HIS A 249 -3.79 3.74 0.45
CA HIS A 249 -3.43 2.76 1.48
C HIS A 249 -4.68 2.44 2.32
N ILE A 250 -5.28 1.27 2.07
CA ILE A 250 -6.51 0.78 2.72
C ILE A 250 -6.19 0.21 4.10
N TYR A 251 -7.18 0.20 5.01
CA TYR A 251 -6.99 -0.25 6.39
C TYR A 251 -6.42 -1.67 6.51
N TRP A 252 -5.47 -1.84 7.43
CA TRP A 252 -4.62 -3.03 7.49
C TRP A 252 -5.28 -4.26 8.15
N ASP A 253 -6.11 -4.05 9.17
CA ASP A 253 -6.55 -5.13 10.06
C ASP A 253 -7.39 -6.20 9.34
N PRO A 254 -6.95 -7.47 9.30
CA PRO A 254 -7.66 -8.55 8.60
C PRO A 254 -9.04 -8.84 9.17
N GLU A 255 -9.32 -8.54 10.45
CA GLU A 255 -10.64 -8.76 11.06
C GLU A 255 -11.68 -7.72 10.64
N TRP A 256 -11.26 -6.67 9.92
CA TRP A 256 -12.07 -5.50 9.57
C TRP A 256 -12.34 -5.39 8.08
N ILE A 257 -12.63 -6.54 7.45
CA ILE A 257 -12.88 -6.66 6.01
C ILE A 257 -14.02 -5.75 5.52
N ASP A 258 -15.02 -5.48 6.36
CA ASP A 258 -16.13 -4.59 6.07
C ASP A 258 -15.69 -3.12 5.96
N VAL A 259 -14.75 -2.69 6.80
CA VAL A 259 -14.15 -1.36 6.70
C VAL A 259 -13.29 -1.24 5.45
N LYS A 260 -12.47 -2.26 5.16
CA LYS A 260 -11.69 -2.28 3.91
C LYS A 260 -12.60 -2.21 2.68
N LEU A 261 -13.70 -2.97 2.69
CA LEU A 261 -14.67 -2.97 1.61
C LEU A 261 -15.39 -1.62 1.47
N ALA A 262 -15.77 -0.97 2.58
CA ALA A 262 -16.34 0.38 2.54
C ALA A 262 -15.36 1.39 1.94
N GLN A 263 -14.08 1.31 2.30
CA GLN A 263 -13.02 2.14 1.72
C GLN A 263 -12.80 1.85 0.23
N ALA A 264 -12.80 0.58 -0.20
CA ALA A 264 -12.70 0.22 -1.61
C ALA A 264 -13.90 0.71 -2.44
N LYS A 265 -15.12 0.58 -1.92
CA LYS A 265 -16.33 1.17 -2.52
C LYS A 265 -16.23 2.68 -2.66
N TYR A 266 -15.77 3.35 -1.60
CA TYR A 266 -15.57 4.79 -1.62
C TYR A 266 -14.52 5.22 -2.64
N LEU A 267 -13.41 4.48 -2.72
CA LEU A 267 -12.35 4.69 -3.71
C LEU A 267 -12.92 4.65 -5.13
N LEU A 268 -13.63 3.58 -5.51
CA LEU A 268 -14.18 3.46 -6.86
C LEU A 268 -15.21 4.55 -7.17
N SER A 269 -16.04 4.93 -6.19
CA SER A 269 -16.99 6.04 -6.35
C SER A 269 -16.26 7.37 -6.60
N ARG A 270 -15.21 7.68 -5.84
CA ARG A 270 -14.41 8.91 -6.03
C ARG A 270 -13.64 8.88 -7.35
N VAL A 271 -13.07 7.75 -7.74
CA VAL A 271 -12.38 7.61 -9.04
C VAL A 271 -13.37 7.81 -10.19
N SER A 272 -14.57 7.22 -10.13
CA SER A 272 -15.61 7.41 -11.16
C SER A 272 -16.03 8.89 -11.28
N GLN A 273 -16.27 9.57 -10.16
CA GLN A 273 -16.61 11.00 -10.17
C GLN A 273 -15.47 11.87 -10.71
N PHE A 274 -14.22 11.53 -10.35
CA PHE A 274 -13.05 12.22 -10.87
C PHE A 274 -12.84 11.96 -12.36
N GLU A 275 -13.04 10.72 -12.83
CA GLU A 275 -13.01 10.37 -14.25
C GLU A 275 -14.03 11.18 -15.04
N GLN A 276 -15.28 11.28 -14.58
CA GLN A 276 -16.31 12.11 -15.22
C GLN A 276 -15.90 13.59 -15.27
N LEU A 277 -15.40 14.14 -14.15
CA LEU A 277 -14.92 15.52 -14.08
C LEU A 277 -13.82 15.80 -15.11
N ILE A 278 -12.83 14.91 -15.19
CA ILE A 278 -11.70 15.04 -16.11
C ILE A 278 -12.15 14.83 -17.56
N SER A 279 -13.02 13.86 -17.81
CA SER A 279 -13.58 13.60 -19.13
C SER A 279 -14.30 14.83 -19.67
N ASN A 280 -15.12 15.47 -18.85
CA ASN A 280 -15.83 16.70 -19.22
C ASN A 280 -14.88 17.89 -19.40
N LYS A 281 -13.88 18.04 -18.52
CA LYS A 281 -12.92 19.16 -18.56
C LYS A 281 -12.03 19.13 -19.81
N PHE A 282 -11.62 17.94 -20.26
CA PHE A 282 -10.70 17.77 -21.38
C PHE A 282 -11.36 17.21 -22.64
N ASN A 283 -12.67 16.96 -22.62
CA ASN A 283 -13.44 16.36 -23.71
C ASN A 283 -12.77 15.09 -24.28
N CYS A 284 -12.33 14.20 -23.39
CA CYS A 284 -11.64 12.96 -23.73
C CYS A 284 -12.08 11.82 -22.82
N LYS A 285 -11.73 10.57 -23.17
CA LYS A 285 -11.84 9.43 -22.25
C LYS A 285 -10.45 9.18 -21.63
N PRO A 286 -10.21 9.56 -20.37
CA PRO A 286 -8.92 9.35 -19.75
C PRO A 286 -8.68 7.86 -19.49
N SER A 287 -7.42 7.43 -19.51
CA SER A 287 -7.06 6.11 -18.94
C SER A 287 -6.96 6.21 -17.42
N VAL A 288 -7.33 5.15 -16.71
CA VAL A 288 -7.30 5.14 -15.24
C VAL A 288 -6.40 4.01 -14.76
N ILE A 289 -5.46 4.37 -13.88
CA ILE A 289 -4.63 3.46 -13.10
C ILE A 289 -4.97 3.66 -11.63
N ILE A 290 -5.24 2.58 -10.89
CA ILE A 290 -5.40 2.62 -9.44
C ILE A 290 -4.32 1.74 -8.83
N ALA A 291 -3.38 2.35 -8.13
CA ALA A 291 -2.30 1.67 -7.45
C ALA A 291 -2.38 1.86 -5.93
N GLY A 292 -1.79 0.95 -5.17
CA GLY A 292 -1.77 1.10 -3.73
C GLY A 292 -1.50 -0.19 -2.97
N ASP A 293 -1.44 -0.02 -1.65
CA ASP A 293 -1.51 -1.12 -0.69
C ASP A 293 -2.98 -1.28 -0.26
N PHE A 294 -3.57 -2.39 -0.66
CA PHE A 294 -4.98 -2.67 -0.40
C PHE A 294 -5.18 -3.49 0.88
N ASN A 295 -4.10 -3.98 1.50
CA ASN A 295 -4.15 -4.86 2.67
C ASN A 295 -5.15 -6.03 2.50
N SER A 296 -5.23 -6.55 1.28
CA SER A 296 -6.20 -7.53 0.84
C SER A 296 -5.57 -8.52 -0.14
N THR A 297 -5.81 -9.81 0.06
CA THR A 297 -5.18 -10.87 -0.75
C THR A 297 -6.01 -11.22 -1.99
N PRO A 298 -5.40 -11.80 -3.04
CA PRO A 298 -6.14 -12.22 -4.22
C PRO A 298 -7.28 -13.16 -3.83
N GLY A 299 -8.48 -12.92 -4.37
CA GLY A 299 -9.68 -13.70 -4.09
C GLY A 299 -10.46 -13.32 -2.83
N ASP A 300 -9.98 -12.36 -2.02
CA ASP A 300 -10.76 -11.85 -0.89
C ASP A 300 -11.93 -10.94 -1.33
N LYS A 301 -12.77 -10.51 -0.37
CA LYS A 301 -13.96 -9.69 -0.68
C LYS A 301 -13.63 -8.34 -1.31
N VAL A 302 -12.52 -7.72 -0.93
CA VAL A 302 -12.10 -6.40 -1.43
C VAL A 302 -11.55 -6.56 -2.84
N TYR A 303 -10.63 -7.51 -3.04
CA TYR A 303 -10.07 -7.84 -4.33
C TYR A 303 -11.18 -8.20 -5.33
N ASN A 304 -12.07 -9.12 -4.96
CA ASN A 304 -13.18 -9.52 -5.81
C ASN A 304 -14.09 -8.35 -6.13
N TYR A 305 -14.37 -7.45 -5.18
CA TYR A 305 -15.15 -6.25 -5.44
C TYR A 305 -14.46 -5.34 -6.46
N LEU A 306 -13.15 -5.10 -6.33
CA LEU A 306 -12.38 -4.24 -7.24
C LEU A 306 -12.38 -4.80 -8.67
N VAL A 307 -12.17 -6.11 -8.85
CA VAL A 307 -12.11 -6.72 -10.19
C VAL A 307 -13.50 -7.08 -10.77
N SER A 308 -14.51 -7.26 -9.92
CA SER A 308 -15.85 -7.72 -10.31
C SER A 308 -16.91 -6.62 -10.19
N ALA A 309 -16.53 -5.34 -10.14
CA ALA A 309 -17.41 -4.22 -9.78
C ALA A 309 -18.66 -4.00 -10.68
N ASN A 310 -19.02 -4.94 -11.55
CA ASN A 310 -20.23 -4.98 -12.37
C ASN A 310 -21.37 -5.89 -11.87
N LEU A 311 -21.27 -6.59 -10.73
CA LEU A 311 -22.27 -7.63 -10.39
C LEU A 311 -23.46 -7.23 -9.51
N GLU A 312 -23.45 -6.11 -8.79
CA GLU A 312 -24.62 -5.72 -7.98
C GLU A 312 -25.02 -4.24 -8.16
N SER A 313 -26.29 -4.10 -8.51
CA SER A 313 -27.03 -2.93 -8.97
C SER A 313 -27.18 -1.81 -7.94
N THR A 314 -26.63 -0.62 -8.24
CA THR A 314 -27.26 0.70 -7.98
C THR A 314 -26.68 1.76 -8.93
N GLY A 315 -27.45 2.15 -9.95
CA GLY A 315 -27.47 3.50 -10.55
C GLY A 315 -26.33 3.94 -11.50
N GLU A 316 -25.07 3.63 -11.22
CA GLU A 316 -23.94 3.98 -12.09
C GLU A 316 -22.93 2.83 -12.05
N ALA A 317 -22.65 2.20 -13.20
CA ALA A 317 -21.73 1.07 -13.24
C ALA A 317 -20.33 1.54 -12.78
N PRO A 318 -19.77 0.99 -11.69
CA PRO A 318 -18.40 1.28 -11.28
C PRO A 318 -17.43 0.96 -12.42
N ILE A 319 -16.31 1.66 -12.46
CA ILE A 319 -15.25 1.42 -13.44
C ILE A 319 -14.86 -0.06 -13.38
N LYS A 320 -14.94 -0.75 -14.52
CA LYS A 320 -14.48 -2.14 -14.62
C LYS A 320 -12.95 -2.15 -14.61
N LEU A 321 -12.39 -2.85 -13.63
CA LEU A 321 -10.95 -2.91 -13.41
C LEU A 321 -10.40 -4.32 -13.68
N ARG A 322 -9.16 -4.37 -14.14
CA ARG A 322 -8.35 -5.59 -14.20
C ARG A 322 -7.06 -5.38 -13.43
N SER A 323 -6.65 -6.38 -12.65
CA SER A 323 -5.32 -6.38 -12.05
C SER A 323 -4.27 -6.58 -13.14
N LEU A 324 -3.26 -5.72 -13.14
CA LEU A 324 -2.15 -5.74 -14.08
C LEU A 324 -1.42 -7.10 -14.06
N TYR A 325 -1.05 -7.59 -12.88
CA TYR A 325 -0.29 -8.84 -12.78
C TYR A 325 -1.19 -10.06 -13.06
N ALA A 326 -2.41 -10.10 -12.51
CA ALA A 326 -3.35 -11.18 -12.79
C ALA A 326 -3.61 -11.35 -14.30
N ALA A 327 -3.79 -10.25 -15.03
CA ALA A 327 -4.04 -10.27 -16.47
C ALA A 327 -2.81 -10.66 -17.32
N ASN A 328 -1.61 -10.66 -16.74
CA ASN A 328 -0.35 -10.79 -17.48
C ASN A 328 0.59 -11.88 -16.90
N GLY A 329 0.03 -12.95 -16.34
CA GLY A 329 0.78 -14.11 -15.87
C GLY A 329 0.40 -14.61 -14.48
N GLY A 330 -0.54 -13.95 -13.82
CA GLY A 330 -0.99 -14.26 -12.47
C GLY A 330 -0.46 -13.26 -11.45
N GLU A 331 -1.15 -13.17 -10.32
CA GLU A 331 -0.69 -12.34 -9.20
C GLU A 331 0.67 -12.82 -8.68
N PRO A 332 1.53 -11.92 -8.17
CA PRO A 332 2.75 -12.32 -7.50
C PRO A 332 2.46 -13.29 -6.34
N GLU A 333 3.43 -14.13 -5.99
CA GLU A 333 3.34 -14.99 -4.78
C GLU A 333 3.16 -14.12 -3.53
N PHE A 334 3.84 -12.98 -3.51
CA PHE A 334 3.77 -12.00 -2.44
C PHE A 334 4.25 -10.63 -2.92
N THR A 335 3.74 -9.60 -2.25
CA THR A 335 4.28 -8.24 -2.30
C THR A 335 4.68 -7.78 -0.89
N ASN A 336 4.11 -8.34 0.17
CA ASN A 336 4.61 -8.25 1.54
C ASN A 336 5.22 -9.59 1.97
N TYR A 337 6.42 -9.57 2.57
CA TYR A 337 7.13 -10.79 2.96
C TYR A 337 7.78 -10.67 4.34
N THR A 338 7.07 -11.13 5.37
CA THR A 338 7.57 -11.24 6.75
C THR A 338 7.37 -12.65 7.31
N PRO A 339 8.08 -13.06 8.38
CA PRO A 339 7.84 -14.35 9.01
C PRO A 339 6.42 -14.53 9.58
N GLY A 340 5.75 -13.44 9.93
CA GLY A 340 4.39 -13.47 10.50
C GLY A 340 3.28 -13.46 9.44
N PHE A 341 3.52 -12.83 8.30
CA PHE A 341 2.59 -12.77 7.18
C PHE A 341 3.37 -12.64 5.87
N THR A 342 2.96 -13.41 4.86
CA THR A 342 3.48 -13.32 3.50
C THR A 342 2.30 -13.42 2.54
N GLY A 343 2.19 -12.48 1.62
CA GLY A 343 1.11 -12.46 0.63
C GLY A 343 1.12 -11.23 -0.26
N THR A 344 0.29 -11.25 -1.28
CA THR A 344 0.10 -10.13 -2.22
C THR A 344 -0.96 -9.19 -1.66
N LEU A 345 -0.54 -7.95 -1.38
CA LEU A 345 -1.36 -6.88 -0.81
C LEU A 345 -1.37 -5.63 -1.69
N ASP A 346 -0.35 -5.49 -2.54
CA ASP A 346 -0.14 -4.34 -3.40
C ASP A 346 -0.58 -4.65 -4.82
N TYR A 347 -1.32 -3.73 -5.43
CA TYR A 347 -1.86 -3.93 -6.78
C TYR A 347 -1.72 -2.68 -7.63
N ILE A 348 -1.67 -2.90 -8.94
CA ILE A 348 -1.90 -1.89 -9.96
C ILE A 348 -3.09 -2.38 -10.79
N PHE A 349 -4.21 -1.67 -10.70
CA PHE A 349 -5.41 -1.93 -11.48
C PHE A 349 -5.50 -0.98 -12.66
N LEU A 350 -5.96 -1.49 -13.80
CA LEU A 350 -6.22 -0.72 -15.02
C LEU A 350 -7.71 -0.70 -15.30
N SER A 351 -8.24 0.43 -15.76
CA SER A 351 -9.59 0.45 -16.33
C SER A 351 -9.67 -0.35 -17.62
N ASP A 352 -10.82 -0.99 -17.85
CA ASP A 352 -11.10 -1.67 -19.11
C ASP A 352 -11.29 -0.67 -20.25
N GLY A 353 -10.81 -1.05 -21.43
CA GLY A 353 -10.82 -0.16 -22.60
C GLY A 353 -9.89 1.05 -22.46
N SER A 354 -8.87 0.96 -21.61
CA SER A 354 -7.80 1.95 -21.51
C SER A 354 -6.96 1.95 -22.80
N SER A 355 -6.62 3.13 -23.31
CA SER A 355 -5.69 3.29 -24.44
C SER A 355 -4.24 3.00 -24.05
N ILE A 356 -3.97 2.62 -22.80
CA ILE A 356 -2.65 2.17 -22.34
C ILE A 356 -2.58 0.64 -22.31
N LYS A 357 -1.45 0.09 -22.76
CA LYS A 357 -1.14 -1.35 -22.73
C LYS A 357 0.18 -1.59 -22.01
N PRO A 358 0.27 -2.52 -21.06
CA PRO A 358 1.54 -2.87 -20.45
C PRO A 358 2.45 -3.57 -21.49
N THR A 359 3.71 -3.18 -21.55
CA THR A 359 4.74 -3.78 -22.43
C THR A 359 5.75 -4.59 -21.63
N SER A 360 5.94 -4.28 -20.35
CA SER A 360 6.84 -5.01 -19.46
C SER A 360 6.32 -4.95 -18.01
N LEU A 361 6.70 -5.92 -17.19
CA LEU A 361 6.41 -5.94 -15.75
C LEU A 361 7.70 -5.97 -14.93
N LEU A 362 7.73 -5.26 -13.79
CA LEU A 362 8.81 -5.38 -12.82
C LEU A 362 8.83 -6.81 -12.26
N ARG A 363 9.99 -7.48 -12.30
CA ARG A 363 10.13 -8.83 -11.74
C ARG A 363 10.25 -8.78 -10.22
N LEU A 364 9.47 -9.63 -9.55
CA LEU A 364 9.58 -9.87 -8.12
C LEU A 364 10.37 -11.17 -7.86
N PRO A 365 11.14 -11.22 -6.75
CA PRO A 365 11.75 -12.47 -6.30
C PRO A 365 10.69 -13.53 -5.98
N ARG A 366 11.04 -14.80 -6.21
CA ARG A 366 10.25 -15.96 -5.76
C ARG A 366 10.56 -16.30 -4.30
N GLY A 367 9.66 -17.04 -3.64
CA GLY A 367 9.80 -17.37 -2.22
C GLY A 367 11.05 -18.18 -1.84
N ASP A 368 11.65 -18.90 -2.79
CA ASP A 368 12.90 -19.65 -2.62
C ASP A 368 14.18 -18.82 -2.90
N SER A 369 14.02 -17.57 -3.32
CA SER A 369 15.13 -16.67 -3.60
C SER A 369 15.92 -16.33 -2.32
N LYS A 370 17.24 -16.27 -2.45
CA LYS A 370 18.13 -15.75 -1.40
C LYS A 370 17.84 -14.29 -1.05
N GLU A 371 17.12 -13.57 -1.90
CA GLU A 371 16.81 -12.15 -1.74
C GLU A 371 15.81 -11.86 -0.62
N VAL A 372 14.88 -12.79 -0.38
CA VAL A 372 13.84 -12.67 0.65
C VAL A 372 14.09 -13.60 1.83
N GLN A 373 15.17 -14.38 1.79
CA GLN A 373 15.49 -15.38 2.81
C GLN A 373 15.51 -14.77 4.22
N GLY A 374 14.66 -15.30 5.11
CA GLY A 374 14.55 -14.88 6.51
C GLY A 374 13.58 -13.72 6.75
N GLY A 375 12.97 -13.13 5.71
CA GLY A 375 12.00 -12.05 5.83
C GLY A 375 12.54 -10.67 5.47
N LEU A 376 11.62 -9.74 5.20
CA LEU A 376 11.89 -8.34 4.92
C LEU A 376 11.49 -7.46 6.13
N PRO A 377 12.07 -6.23 6.29
CA PRO A 377 13.17 -5.67 5.52
C PRO A 377 14.51 -6.37 5.84
N ASN A 378 15.44 -6.34 4.90
CA ASN A 378 16.77 -6.96 5.05
C ASN A 378 17.86 -6.09 4.39
N PHE A 379 19.05 -6.66 4.16
CA PHE A 379 20.18 -5.89 3.58
C PHE A 379 19.98 -5.49 2.11
N GLN A 380 19.07 -6.16 1.40
CA GLN A 380 18.77 -5.95 -0.01
C GLN A 380 17.49 -5.13 -0.22
N HIS A 381 16.47 -5.37 0.60
CA HIS A 381 15.18 -4.68 0.52
C HIS A 381 14.92 -3.85 1.79
N PRO A 382 14.70 -2.52 1.67
CA PRO A 382 14.56 -1.60 2.80
C PRO A 382 13.14 -1.49 3.38
N SER A 383 12.15 -2.12 2.73
CA SER A 383 10.77 -2.24 3.19
C SER A 383 10.43 -3.71 3.44
N ASP A 384 9.37 -3.97 4.19
CA ASP A 384 8.74 -5.29 4.28
C ASP A 384 7.87 -5.62 3.05
N HIS A 385 7.59 -4.61 2.23
CA HIS A 385 7.00 -4.77 0.90
C HIS A 385 8.06 -4.79 -0.22
N LEU A 386 7.65 -5.30 -1.38
CA LEU A 386 8.37 -5.27 -2.63
C LEU A 386 7.67 -4.30 -3.60
N PRO A 387 8.45 -3.53 -4.38
CA PRO A 387 7.89 -2.66 -5.42
C PRO A 387 7.24 -3.50 -6.52
N ILE A 388 6.11 -2.99 -7.04
CA ILE A 388 5.48 -3.50 -8.27
C ILE A 388 5.45 -2.39 -9.32
N GLY A 389 5.52 -2.75 -10.59
CA GLY A 389 5.50 -1.74 -11.65
C GLY A 389 5.42 -2.34 -13.05
N ALA A 390 5.26 -1.45 -14.04
CA ALA A 390 5.26 -1.80 -15.46
C ALA A 390 5.69 -0.63 -16.35
N ASP A 391 6.20 -0.97 -17.53
CA ASP A 391 6.25 -0.05 -18.66
C ASP A 391 4.92 -0.16 -19.43
N PHE A 392 4.43 0.97 -19.90
CA PHE A 392 3.19 1.10 -20.65
C PHE A 392 3.45 1.77 -21.98
N LEU A 393 2.74 1.32 -23.01
CA LEU A 393 2.61 1.99 -24.30
C LEU A 393 1.23 2.62 -24.38
N VAL A 394 1.18 3.91 -24.74
CA VAL A 394 -0.06 4.56 -25.12
C VAL A 394 -0.33 4.22 -26.59
N VAL A 395 -1.47 3.58 -26.84
CA VAL A 395 -1.97 3.22 -28.16
C VAL A 395 -2.92 4.32 -28.60
N SER A 396 -2.64 4.93 -29.75
CA SER A 396 -3.55 5.92 -30.33
C SER A 396 -4.93 5.29 -30.57
N SER A 397 -5.98 6.00 -30.15
CA SER A 397 -7.37 5.54 -30.28
C SER A 397 -7.89 5.77 -31.69
#